data_AF-A0A1J5QH72-F1
#
_entry.id   AF-A0A1J5QH72-F1
#
_cell.length_a   1.000
_cell.length_b   1.000
_cell.length_c   1.000
_cell.angle_alpha   90.00
_cell.angle_beta   90.00
_cell.angle_gamma   90.00
#
_symmetry.space_group_name_H-M   'P 1'
#
loop_
_entity.id
_entity.type
_entity.pdbx_description
1 polymer ?
#
loop_
_entity_poly.entity_id
_entity_poly.type
_entity_poly.pdbx_seq_one_letter_code
_entity_poly.pdbx_strand_id
1 'polypeptide(L)' 'MLQQVPGAYRGLGATPRGTDPATAAYNHSAQARFDESALPVGAAVLAGIALDRLAQP' A
#
# COMPACT_ATOMS: atom_id res chain seq x y z
N MET A 1 -14.56 12.89 7.43
CA MET A 1 -14.74 11.46 7.77
C MET A 1 -13.78 10.98 8.85
N LEU A 2 -12.45 11.11 8.71
CA LEU A 2 -11.50 10.66 9.75
C LEU A 2 -11.69 11.31 11.13
N GLN A 3 -12.28 12.51 11.19
CA GLN A 3 -12.67 13.17 12.45
C GLN A 3 -13.93 12.58 13.10
N GLN A 4 -14.71 11.80 12.37
CA GLN A 4 -15.97 11.20 12.83
C GLN A 4 -15.81 9.70 13.11
N VAL A 5 -14.93 9.03 12.36
CA VAL A 5 -14.57 7.63 12.56
C VAL A 5 -13.04 7.52 12.47
N PRO A 6 -12.35 6.98 13.49
CA PRO A 6 -10.92 6.72 13.40
C PRO A 6 -10.61 5.84 12.20
N GLY A 7 -9.71 6.30 11.33
CA GLY A 7 -9.28 5.54 10.17
C GLY A 7 -7.78 5.72 9.92
N ALA A 8 -7.25 4.91 9.01
CA ALA A 8 -5.84 4.89 8.69
C ALA A 8 -5.64 4.88 7.17
N TYR A 9 -4.62 5.63 6.73
CA TYR A 9 -4.05 5.54 5.39
C TYR A 9 -2.59 5.07 5.52
N ARG A 10 -2.15 4.21 4.61
CA ARG A 10 -0.80 3.66 4.59
C ARG A 10 -0.30 3.61 3.14
N GLY A 11 0.94 4.04 2.93
CA GLY A 11 1.63 3.84 1.66
C GLY A 11 2.25 2.44 1.60
N LEU A 12 2.08 1.76 0.47
CA LEU A 12 2.82 0.55 0.13
C LEU A 12 3.65 0.82 -1.11
N GLY A 13 4.97 0.67 -0.98
CA GLY A 13 5.88 0.85 -2.11
C GLY A 13 5.70 -0.26 -3.14
N ALA A 14 5.75 0.12 -4.41
CA ALA A 14 5.68 -0.81 -5.54
C ALA A 14 6.73 -0.45 -6.61
N THR A 15 7.85 0.17 -6.25
CA THR A 15 8.93 0.43 -7.19
C THR A 15 9.49 -0.89 -7.72
N PRO A 16 9.64 -1.08 -9.04
CA PRO A 16 10.23 -2.28 -9.61
C PRO A 16 11.63 -2.58 -9.04
N ARG A 17 11.89 -3.86 -8.79
CA ARG A 17 13.20 -4.33 -8.29
C ARG A 17 14.34 -3.86 -9.19
N GLY A 18 15.44 -3.42 -8.56
CA GLY A 18 16.64 -2.94 -9.26
C GLY A 18 16.51 -1.52 -9.83
N THR A 19 15.40 -0.83 -9.61
CA THR A 19 15.21 0.57 -10.01
C THR A 19 15.39 1.48 -8.79
N ASP A 20 16.01 2.65 -8.98
CA ASP A 20 16.09 3.67 -7.93
C ASP A 20 14.69 4.30 -7.71
N PRO A 21 14.09 4.20 -6.50
CA PRO A 21 12.81 4.82 -6.19
C PRO A 21 12.80 6.33 -6.35
N ALA A 22 13.95 7.01 -6.20
CA ALA A 22 14.05 8.46 -6.31
C ALA A 22 13.88 8.97 -7.75
N THR A 23 14.15 8.12 -8.75
CA THR A 23 14.09 8.49 -10.18
C THR A 23 13.01 7.73 -10.95
N ALA A 24 12.33 6.77 -10.33
CA ALA A 24 11.26 6.00 -10.95
C ALA A 24 10.07 6.90 -11.36
N ALA A 25 9.45 6.60 -12.51
CA ALA A 25 8.28 7.33 -12.97
C ALA A 25 7.13 7.21 -11.96
N TYR A 26 6.65 8.35 -11.46
CA TYR A 26 5.63 8.40 -10.42
C TYR A 26 4.22 8.13 -10.97
N ASN A 27 3.26 7.98 -10.04
CA ASN A 27 1.84 7.87 -10.37
C ASN A 27 1.42 9.01 -11.32
N HIS A 28 0.53 8.71 -12.27
CA HIS A 28 0.08 9.58 -13.37
C HIS A 28 1.05 9.78 -14.55
N SER A 29 2.24 9.17 -14.54
CA SER A 29 3.08 9.07 -15.74
C SER A 29 2.64 7.92 -16.66
N ALA A 30 2.68 8.11 -17.97
CA ALA A 30 2.51 7.02 -18.96
C ALA A 30 3.60 5.93 -18.84
N GLN A 31 4.72 6.26 -18.19
CA GLN A 31 5.85 5.36 -17.95
C GLN A 31 5.81 4.70 -16.57
N ALA A 32 4.79 4.98 -15.74
CA ALA A 32 4.67 4.35 -14.43
C ALA A 32 4.67 2.82 -14.55
N ARG A 33 5.45 2.17 -13.70
CA ARG A 33 5.55 0.71 -13.59
C ARG A 33 5.54 0.33 -12.12
N PHE A 34 4.95 -0.81 -11.81
CA PHE A 34 4.76 -1.28 -10.45
C PHE A 34 5.24 -2.73 -10.31
N ASP A 35 5.90 -3.03 -9.19
CA ASP A 35 6.19 -4.40 -8.79
C ASP A 35 4.89 -5.10 -8.38
N GLU A 36 4.46 -6.09 -9.17
CA GLU A 36 3.20 -6.81 -8.95
C GLU A 36 3.20 -7.60 -7.63
N SER A 37 4.37 -7.88 -7.04
CA SER A 37 4.43 -8.50 -5.72
C SER A 37 3.80 -7.63 -4.62
N ALA A 38 3.59 -6.33 -4.86
CA ALA A 38 2.87 -5.45 -3.94
C ALA A 38 1.38 -5.82 -3.81
N LEU A 39 0.77 -6.49 -4.80
CA LEU A 39 -0.65 -6.87 -4.76
C LEU A 39 -0.97 -7.85 -3.63
N PRO A 40 -0.33 -9.04 -3.54
CA PRO A 40 -0.58 -9.95 -2.43
C PRO A 40 -0.15 -9.36 -1.08
N VAL A 41 0.89 -8.53 -1.04
CA VAL A 41 1.33 -7.85 0.19
C VAL A 41 0.26 -6.87 0.69
N GLY A 42 -0.30 -6.03 -0.20
CA GLY A 42 -1.37 -5.09 0.15
C GLY A 42 -2.61 -5.81 0.68
N ALA A 43 -3.02 -6.91 0.04
CA ALA A 43 -4.12 -7.73 0.50
C ALA A 43 -3.86 -8.32 1.90
N ALA A 44 -2.66 -8.86 2.13
CA ALA A 44 -2.27 -9.43 3.42
C ALA A 44 -2.24 -8.37 4.54
N VAL A 45 -1.72 -7.16 4.26
CA VAL A 45 -1.71 -6.05 5.23
C VAL A 45 -3.13 -5.64 5.61
N LEU A 46 -4.02 -5.46 4.63
CA LEU A 46 -5.42 -5.09 4.90
C LEU A 46 -6.13 -6.18 5.70
N ALA A 47 -5.94 -7.46 5.32
CA ALA A 47 -6.53 -8.59 6.03
C ALA A 47 -6.00 -8.69 7.46
N GLY A 48 -4.69 -8.55 7.67
CA GLY A 48 -4.07 -8.57 9.01
C GLY A 48 -4.62 -7.46 9.91
N ILE A 49 -4.71 -6.22 9.39
CA ILE A 49 -5.30 -5.10 10.15
C ILE A 49 -6.75 -5.41 10.54
N ALA A 50 -7.55 -5.97 9.63
CA ALA A 50 -8.94 -6.33 9.91
C ALA A 50 -9.03 -7.42 10.99
N LEU A 51 -8.25 -8.49 10.87
CA LEU A 51 -8.20 -9.58 11.86
C LEU A 51 -7.79 -9.05 13.24
N ASP A 52 -6.75 -8.24 13.31
CA ASP A 52 -6.28 -7.66 14.57
C ASP A 52 -7.31 -6.71 15.21
N ARG A 53 -8.14 -6.02 14.41
CA ARG A 53 -9.23 -5.19 14.95
C ARG A 53 -10.39 -6.03 15.45
N LEU A 54 -10.75 -7.09 14.72
CA LEU A 54 -11.85 -7.97 15.11
C LEU A 54 -11.53 -8.86 16.32
N ALA A 55 -10.24 -9.11 16.58
CA ALA A 55 -9.79 -9.86 17.75
C ALA A 55 -9.68 -9.00 19.03
N GLN A 56 -9.90 -7.68 18.95
CA GLN A 56 -9.89 -6.82 20.13
C GLN A 56 -11.19 -7.01 20.94
N PRO A 57 -11.11 -7.12 22.27
CA PRO A 57 -12.27 -7.32 23.14
C PRO A 57 -13.18 -6.08 23.22
#